data_AF-S7XEB0-F1
#
_entry.id   AF-S7XEB0-F1
#
_cell.length_a   1.000
_cell.length_b   1.000
_cell.length_c   1.000
_cell.angle_alpha   90.00
_cell.angle_beta   90.00
_cell.angle_gamma   90.00
#
_symmetry.space_group_name_H-M   'P 1'
#
loop_
_entity.id
_entity.type
_entity.pdbx_description
1 polymer ?
#
loop_
_entity_poly.entity_id
_entity_poly.type
_entity_poly.pdbx_seq_one_letter_code
_entity_poly.pdbx_strand_id
1 'polypeptide(L)' 'MKFVKDEEEKRRDYVFQKDAKTKFGAWFIIIVLLILVAAVAISGIHFKWF' A
#
# COMPACT_ATOMS: atom_id res chain seq x y z
N MET A 1 21.10 3.88 -19.58
CA MET A 1 20.31 3.49 -18.38
C MET A 1 19.21 4.52 -18.16
N LYS A 2 17.95 4.10 -18.07
CA LYS A 2 16.87 4.99 -17.58
C LYS A 2 16.73 4.83 -16.08
N PHE A 3 16.46 5.91 -15.36
CA PHE A 3 16.31 5.89 -13.90
C PHE A 3 15.00 5.21 -13.48
N VAL A 4 13.92 5.43 -14.25
CA VAL A 4 12.59 4.85 -14.05
C VAL A 4 12.18 4.10 -15.32
N LYS A 5 11.70 2.87 -15.16
CA LYS A 5 11.10 2.06 -16.24
C LYS A 5 9.59 2.19 -16.23
N ASP A 6 9.03 2.43 -17.41
CA ASP A 6 7.59 2.36 -17.66
C ASP A 6 7.14 0.93 -17.94
N GLU A 7 5.88 0.64 -17.61
CA GLU A 7 5.33 -0.72 -17.46
C GLU A 7 5.31 -1.53 -18.78
N GLU A 8 5.15 -0.85 -19.92
CA GLU A 8 5.14 -1.47 -21.26
C GLU A 8 6.55 -1.68 -21.86
N GLU A 9 7.60 -1.17 -21.21
CA GLU A 9 8.95 -1.19 -21.77
C GLU A 9 9.64 -2.54 -21.49
N LYS A 10 9.82 -3.39 -22.52
CA LYS A 10 10.50 -4.71 -22.45
C LYS A 10 12.02 -4.61 -22.29
N ARG A 11 12.50 -3.78 -21.36
CA ARG A 11 13.94 -3.56 -21.11
C ARG A 11 14.30 -3.84 -19.66
N ARG A 12 15.55 -4.24 -19.40
CA ARG A 12 16.05 -4.71 -18.09
C ARG A 12 17.03 -3.74 -17.40
N ASP A 13 17.37 -2.65 -18.06
CA ASP A 13 18.36 -1.64 -17.68
C ASP A 13 17.72 -0.41 -16.98
N TYR A 14 17.15 -0.64 -15.79
CA TYR A 14 16.49 0.37 -14.96
C TYR A 14 16.80 0.21 -13.46
N VAL A 15 16.71 1.32 -12.71
CA VAL A 15 16.94 1.33 -11.24
C VAL A 15 15.61 1.18 -10.50
N PHE A 16 14.58 1.92 -10.91
CA PHE A 16 13.23 1.81 -10.36
C PHE A 16 12.22 1.35 -11.41
N GLN A 17 11.42 0.34 -11.07
CA GLN A 17 10.32 -0.13 -11.89
C GLN A 17 9.02 0.56 -11.45
N LYS A 18 8.29 1.19 -12.37
CA LYS A 18 6.87 1.48 -12.15
C LYS A 18 6.10 0.16 -12.27
N ASP A 19 6.16 -0.66 -11.22
CA ASP A 19 5.33 -1.85 -11.13
C ASP A 19 4.01 -1.54 -10.41
N ALA A 20 2.90 -1.83 -11.07
CA ALA A 20 1.59 -1.95 -10.44
C ALA A 20 1.59 -2.93 -9.26
N LYS A 21 2.50 -3.92 -9.24
CA LYS A 21 2.69 -4.85 -8.11
C LYS A 21 3.05 -4.10 -6.81
N THR A 22 3.95 -3.12 -6.88
CA THR A 22 4.35 -2.30 -5.72
C THR A 22 3.21 -1.38 -5.29
N LYS A 23 2.46 -0.81 -6.25
CA LYS A 23 1.25 -0.04 -5.95
C LYS A 23 0.15 -0.89 -5.30
N PHE A 24 -0.03 -2.12 -5.76
CA PHE A 24 -1.03 -3.05 -5.22
C PHE A 24 -0.70 -3.45 -3.78
N GLY A 25 0.56 -3.82 -3.52
CA GLY A 25 1.02 -4.13 -2.16
C GLY A 25 0.86 -2.94 -1.21
N ALA A 26 1.28 -1.74 -1.64
CA ALA A 26 1.12 -0.53 -0.84
C ALA A 26 -0.37 -0.22 -0.56
N TRP A 27 -1.24 -0.36 -1.56
CA TRP A 27 -2.67 -0.13 -1.42
C TRP A 27 -3.33 -1.14 -0.46
N PHE A 28 -2.95 -2.42 -0.54
CA PHE A 28 -3.41 -3.45 0.39
C PHE A 28 -3.04 -3.12 1.84
N ILE A 29 -1.78 -2.72 2.08
CA ILE A 29 -1.31 -2.35 3.41
C ILE A 29 -2.11 -1.16 3.97
N ILE A 30 -2.35 -0.13 3.15
CA ILE A 30 -3.14 1.04 3.56
C ILE A 30 -4.55 0.65 4.02
N ILE A 31 -5.23 -0.23 3.27
CA ILE A 31 -6.58 -0.70 3.63
C ILE A 31 -6.56 -1.44 4.97
N VAL A 32 -5.62 -2.36 5.14
CA VAL A 32 -5.50 -3.12 6.39
C VAL A 32 -5.26 -2.18 7.57
N LEU A 33 -4.40 -1.17 7.42
CA LEU A 33 -4.16 -0.19 8.46
C LEU A 33 -5.41 0.61 8.82
N LEU A 34 -6.19 1.05 7.82
CA LEU A 34 -7.46 1.75 8.07
C LEU A 34 -8.46 0.88 8.85
N ILE A 35 -8.57 -0.41 8.50
CA ILE A 35 -9.42 -1.36 9.21
C ILE A 35 -8.97 -1.51 10.66
N LEU A 36 -7.67 -1.65 10.91
CA LEU A 36 -7.12 -1.78 12.26
C LEU A 36 -7.37 -0.52 13.09
N VAL A 37 -7.18 0.67 12.53
CA VAL A 37 -7.48 1.94 13.21
C VAL A 37 -8.97 2.04 13.56
N ALA A 38 -9.85 1.68 12.63
CA ALA A 38 -11.29 1.67 12.88
C ALA A 38 -11.67 0.67 13.98
N ALA A 39 -11.09 -0.54 13.97
CA ALA A 39 -11.32 -1.54 15.00
C ALA A 39 -10.89 -1.06 16.40
N VAL A 40 -9.72 -0.39 16.49
CA VAL A 40 -9.24 0.20 17.75
C VAL A 40 -10.11 1.37 18.20
N ALA A 41 -10.59 2.21 17.28
CA ALA A 41 -11.48 3.31 17.62
C ALA A 41 -12.84 2.81 18.15
N ILE A 42 -13.42 1.81 17.47
CA ILE A 42 -14.68 1.17 17.89
C ILE A 42 -14.50 0.49 19.25
N SER A 43 -13.40 -0.25 19.44
CA SER A 43 -13.13 -0.90 20.72
C SER A 43 -12.97 0.14 21.83
N GLY A 44 -12.22 1.23 21.59
CA GLY A 44 -12.06 2.33 22.53
C GLY A 44 -13.38 2.99 22.93
N ILE A 45 -14.32 3.16 22.00
CA ILE A 45 -15.66 3.68 22.28
C ILE A 45 -16.48 2.64 23.07
N HIS A 46 -16.47 1.38 22.66
CA HIS A 46 -17.19 0.30 23.32
C HIS A 46 -16.70 0.08 24.77
N PHE A 47 -15.39 0.12 25.00
CA PHE A 47 -14.78 0.04 26.33
C PHE A 47 -14.96 1.30 27.18
N LYS A 48 -15.27 2.45 26.58
CA LYS A 48 -15.65 3.67 27.34
C LYS A 48 -17.10 3.63 27.79
N TRP A 49 -17.93 2.86 27.09
CA TRP A 49 -19.38 2.82 27.28
C TRP A 49 -19.83 1.74 28.27
N PHE A 50 -18.97 0.77 28.58
CA PHE A 50 -19.11 -0.22 29.67
C PHE A 50 -18.23 0.20 30.85
#